data_AF-A0A7S4DHW3-F1
#
_entry.id   AF-A0A7S4DHW3-F1
#
_cell.length_a   1.000
_cell.length_b   1.000
_cell.length_c   1.000
_cell.angle_alpha   90.00
_cell.angle_beta   90.00
_cell.angle_gamma   90.00
#
_symmetry.space_group_name_H-M   'P 1'
#
loop_
_entity.id
_entity.type
_entity.pdbx_description
1 polymer ?
#
loop_
_entity_poly.entity_id
_entity_poly.type
_entity_poly.pdbx_seq_one_letter_code
_entity_poly.pdbx_strand_id
1 'polypeptide(L)'
;GGPRPDPYYRDSNLREDQCIVESNFFQLETRSALQFHLYRVNFDFGDLTAESVEDRKLHLTAVKGTFKQRIQERLSRFFGYDGENLIVSHRDAGVDDVKLSDEKSGWRLQIKKVSSLSIQDAFDERSGPAFRQLVNIVFHNLVRSLQDSSKFERGFFKIPPEELRTRYHGKLELYKGFRSSIVLGKNNRVMLQLDTQAKIVRGQTVQELMEEIRSKMRRAPEAEIERAIENELVGQSVKTCYNHRFYRISGVDWKMNPKVTKFMQRREGREITFEDYYRKVYKMSVLDRNGMLIVEKRRRKKVKSEDQQEEARIYLVPSLCQLTGPSKEMKEDFTVMKDIANRIKEPANTRMGRISEMIQRIMSRANLPSDDPQSVPPPLQFARDPVEVVAKVLGPHEIKYEDLGHDKRTVDVSKTSSNFNHKMREMSVFHPRGGRQCKVGYFVIVHERRDARFCHERLGRDISNICRDMGLVRFFENQPELLEVKESWEGTLRVVATDRFAGSPKWSQDRKHRLVNVILAVVPKNGNQRIYKTIKEICMGRAGMLSQCVKVENLQGKRTRVVLSNTLKQVLQKMGCVGWQIGFDSNEDMKKLLSKPTMAMVFYAAFFVKVPVGVRVCV
;
A
#
# COMPACT_ATOMS: atom_id res chain seq x y z
N GLY A 1 0.93 43.11 -3.38
CA GLY A 1 1.09 41.75 -2.85
C GLY A 1 0.31 41.63 -1.56
N GLY A 2 -0.93 41.16 -1.64
CA GLY A 2 -1.75 40.92 -0.45
C GLY A 2 -1.34 39.61 0.25
N PRO A 3 -1.66 39.46 1.54
CA PRO A 3 -1.43 38.21 2.27
C PRO A 3 -2.19 37.08 1.59
N ARG A 4 -1.54 35.93 1.42
CA ARG A 4 -2.21 34.70 0.98
C ARG A 4 -3.32 34.39 1.98
N PRO A 5 -4.52 33.99 1.53
CA PRO A 5 -5.57 33.58 2.46
C PRO A 5 -5.03 32.43 3.32
N ASP A 6 -5.18 32.57 4.63
CA ASP A 6 -4.89 31.52 5.60
C ASP A 6 -5.73 30.29 5.22
N PRO A 7 -5.13 29.11 4.93
CA PRO A 7 -5.88 27.92 4.50
C PRO A 7 -6.84 27.37 5.56
N TYR A 8 -6.89 27.98 6.74
CA TYR A 8 -7.82 27.66 7.82
C TYR A 8 -8.92 28.71 7.88
N TYR A 9 -10.06 28.42 7.26
CA TYR A 9 -11.30 29.16 7.51
C TYR A 9 -11.60 29.09 9.01
N ARG A 10 -11.44 30.20 9.74
CA ARG A 10 -11.73 30.26 11.18
C ARG A 10 -13.13 30.82 11.37
N ASP A 11 -14.07 29.95 11.74
CA ASP A 11 -15.38 30.37 12.25
C ASP A 11 -15.17 31.05 13.61
N SER A 12 -15.80 32.21 13.80
CA SER A 12 -15.75 33.02 15.03
C SER A 12 -16.22 32.29 16.30
N ASN A 13 -16.90 31.14 16.16
CA ASN A 13 -17.39 30.34 17.27
C ASN A 13 -16.42 29.25 17.77
N LEU A 14 -15.24 29.10 17.16
CA LEU A 14 -14.26 28.07 17.51
C LEU A 14 -13.27 28.57 18.58
N ARG A 15 -12.83 27.67 19.46
CA ARG A 15 -11.70 27.95 20.38
C ARG A 15 -10.41 28.13 19.56
N GLU A 16 -9.44 28.87 20.11
CA GLU A 16 -8.15 29.13 19.43
C GLU A 16 -7.38 27.85 19.02
N ASP A 17 -7.59 26.74 19.73
CA ASP A 17 -6.96 25.44 19.46
C ASP A 17 -7.79 24.53 18.54
N GLN A 18 -8.89 25.03 17.98
CA GLN A 18 -9.80 24.27 17.13
C GLN A 18 -9.75 24.74 15.67
N CYS A 19 -9.91 23.79 14.76
CA CYS A 19 -10.09 24.07 13.34
C CYS A 19 -11.14 23.13 12.74
N ILE A 20 -11.80 23.59 11.67
CA ILE A 20 -12.69 22.74 10.88
C ILE A 20 -11.82 22.02 9.85
N VAL A 21 -12.01 20.70 9.75
CA VAL A 21 -11.34 19.86 8.77
C VAL A 21 -12.40 19.13 7.96
N GLU A 22 -12.33 19.29 6.65
CA GLU A 22 -13.11 18.47 5.73
C GLU A 22 -12.57 17.05 5.70
N SER A 23 -13.47 16.08 5.84
CA SER A 23 -13.13 14.67 5.73
C SER A 23 -13.46 14.12 4.34
N ASN A 24 -12.96 12.93 4.04
CA ASN A 24 -13.33 12.22 2.81
C ASN A 24 -14.51 11.25 3.01
N PHE A 25 -15.40 11.57 3.96
CA PHE A 25 -16.59 10.80 4.30
C PHE A 25 -17.85 11.56 3.86
N PHE A 26 -18.81 10.80 3.34
CA PHE A 26 -20.11 11.30 2.89
C PHE A 26 -21.18 10.54 3.65
N GLN A 27 -22.05 11.25 4.35
CA GLN A 27 -23.11 10.62 5.14
C GLN A 27 -24.15 9.98 4.23
N LEU A 28 -24.63 8.78 4.58
CA LEU A 28 -25.81 8.20 3.95
C LEU A 28 -27.04 9.02 4.37
N GLU A 29 -27.67 9.69 3.41
CA GLU A 29 -28.92 10.41 3.59
C GLU A 29 -30.06 9.43 3.44
N THR A 30 -30.90 9.35 4.47
CA THR A 30 -32.00 8.40 4.49
C THR A 30 -33.30 9.18 4.35
N ARG A 31 -34.09 8.85 3.34
CA ARG A 31 -35.52 9.11 3.41
C ARG A 31 -36.04 8.17 4.51
N SER A 32 -36.81 8.72 5.45
CA SER A 32 -37.38 7.97 6.58
C SER A 32 -37.96 6.64 6.10
N ALA A 33 -37.57 5.54 6.77
CA ALA A 33 -37.93 4.14 6.48
C ALA A 33 -37.13 3.37 5.39
N LEU A 34 -35.84 3.64 5.17
CA LEU A 34 -35.04 2.74 4.30
C LEU A 34 -34.86 1.34 4.95
N GLN A 35 -35.59 0.34 4.45
CA GLN A 35 -35.38 -1.08 4.74
C GLN A 35 -34.98 -1.84 3.48
N PHE A 36 -34.05 -2.77 3.63
CA PHE A 36 -33.64 -3.72 2.62
C PHE A 36 -34.16 -5.10 2.97
N HIS A 37 -34.85 -5.75 2.03
CA HIS A 37 -35.27 -7.13 2.17
C HIS A 37 -34.33 -8.01 1.36
N LEU A 38 -33.75 -9.01 2.03
CA LEU A 38 -32.93 -10.03 1.40
C LEU A 38 -33.81 -11.23 1.08
N TYR A 39 -33.87 -11.59 -0.19
CA TYR A 39 -34.61 -12.75 -0.67
C TYR A 39 -33.64 -13.80 -1.18
N ARG A 40 -33.86 -15.07 -0.86
CA ARG A 40 -33.11 -16.20 -1.43
C ARG A 40 -33.87 -16.72 -2.65
N VAL A 41 -33.14 -16.87 -3.74
CA VAL A 41 -33.63 -17.46 -4.98
C VAL A 41 -33.23 -18.92 -5.00
N ASN A 42 -34.22 -19.80 -5.00
CA ASN A 42 -34.05 -21.22 -5.22
C ASN A 42 -34.59 -21.56 -6.60
N PHE A 43 -33.77 -22.20 -7.42
CA PHE A 43 -34.21 -22.79 -8.68
C PHE A 43 -34.45 -24.27 -8.46
N ASP A 44 -35.54 -24.76 -9.02
CA ASP A 44 -35.81 -26.16 -9.23
C ASP A 44 -35.74 -26.41 -10.73
N PHE A 45 -34.71 -27.14 -11.14
CA PHE A 45 -34.46 -27.49 -12.53
C PHE A 45 -35.09 -28.84 -12.93
N GLY A 46 -35.92 -29.46 -12.08
CA GLY A 46 -36.35 -30.84 -12.27
C GLY A 46 -35.23 -31.83 -11.97
N ASP A 47 -35.15 -32.93 -12.73
CA ASP A 47 -34.20 -34.06 -12.51
C ASP A 47 -32.71 -33.72 -12.73
N LEU A 48 -32.37 -32.45 -12.94
CA LEU A 48 -31.00 -31.97 -13.02
C LEU A 48 -30.46 -31.73 -11.60
N THR A 49 -29.57 -32.62 -11.14
CA THR A 49 -28.96 -32.55 -9.82
C THR A 49 -28.08 -31.31 -9.66
N ALA A 50 -28.43 -30.50 -8.65
CA ALA A 50 -27.82 -29.20 -8.37
C ALA A 50 -26.43 -29.34 -7.72
N GLU A 51 -25.38 -29.63 -8.48
CA GLU A 51 -24.01 -29.70 -7.95
C GLU A 51 -22.95 -28.94 -8.74
N SER A 52 -23.28 -28.25 -9.84
CA SER A 52 -22.27 -27.63 -10.72
C SER A 52 -22.13 -26.10 -10.57
N VAL A 53 -20.95 -25.57 -10.96
CA VAL A 53 -20.70 -24.11 -11.08
C VAL A 53 -21.46 -23.49 -12.28
N GLU A 54 -21.95 -24.31 -13.21
CA GLU A 54 -22.69 -23.89 -14.41
C GLU A 54 -24.10 -23.40 -14.05
N ASP A 55 -24.73 -24.04 -13.07
CA ASP A 55 -26.08 -23.72 -12.57
C ASP A 55 -26.21 -22.28 -12.08
N ARG A 56 -25.18 -21.74 -11.41
CA ARG A 56 -25.19 -20.36 -10.88
C ARG A 56 -25.15 -19.29 -11.98
N LYS A 57 -24.52 -19.56 -13.12
CA LYS A 57 -24.55 -18.63 -14.27
C LYS A 57 -25.85 -18.76 -15.06
N LEU A 58 -26.39 -19.98 -15.12
CA LEU A 58 -27.74 -20.20 -15.63
C LEU A 58 -28.75 -19.43 -14.77
N HIS A 59 -28.67 -19.51 -13.43
CA HIS A 59 -29.47 -18.69 -12.51
C HIS A 59 -29.34 -17.20 -12.82
N LEU A 60 -28.12 -16.70 -12.96
CA LEU A 60 -27.87 -15.29 -13.27
C LEU A 60 -28.50 -14.86 -14.60
N THR A 61 -28.46 -15.72 -15.61
CA THR A 61 -29.02 -15.45 -16.94
C THR A 61 -30.55 -15.55 -16.91
N ALA A 62 -31.09 -16.57 -16.23
CA ALA A 62 -32.51 -16.78 -16.03
C ALA A 62 -33.15 -15.64 -15.24
N VAL A 63 -32.59 -15.26 -14.08
CA VAL A 63 -33.12 -14.15 -13.25
C VAL A 63 -32.99 -12.80 -13.96
N LYS A 64 -31.88 -12.54 -14.68
CA LYS A 64 -31.67 -11.26 -15.36
C LYS A 64 -32.33 -11.16 -16.74
N GLY A 65 -32.67 -12.29 -17.35
CA GLY A 65 -33.35 -12.39 -18.63
C GLY A 65 -34.79 -12.86 -18.43
N THR A 66 -34.99 -14.18 -18.51
CA THR A 66 -36.30 -14.87 -18.54
C THR A 66 -37.27 -14.44 -17.44
N PHE A 67 -36.81 -14.37 -16.19
CA PHE A 67 -37.66 -14.08 -15.04
C PHE A 67 -37.60 -12.62 -14.59
N LYS A 68 -36.74 -11.77 -15.17
CA LYS A 68 -36.53 -10.37 -14.69
C LYS A 68 -37.86 -9.63 -14.59
N GLN A 69 -38.65 -9.67 -15.65
CA GLN A 69 -39.94 -8.95 -15.72
C GLN A 69 -40.96 -9.54 -14.75
N ARG A 70 -41.13 -10.87 -14.73
CA ARG A 70 -42.07 -11.56 -13.82
C ARG A 70 -41.71 -11.35 -12.34
N ILE A 71 -40.41 -11.29 -12.02
CA ILE A 71 -39.92 -10.95 -10.67
C ILE A 71 -40.29 -9.51 -10.33
N GLN A 72 -40.07 -8.57 -11.26
CA GLN A 72 -40.39 -7.14 -11.06
C GLN A 72 -41.90 -6.84 -10.97
N GLU A 73 -42.76 -7.72 -11.51
CA GLU A 73 -44.22 -7.64 -11.37
C GLU A 73 -44.69 -8.12 -9.99
N ARG A 74 -44.00 -9.09 -9.38
CA ARG A 74 -44.40 -9.73 -8.11
C ARG A 74 -43.69 -9.16 -6.88
N LEU A 75 -42.43 -8.80 -7.04
CA LEU A 75 -41.61 -8.04 -6.10
C LEU A 75 -41.32 -6.71 -6.81
N SER A 76 -41.48 -5.57 -6.14
CA SER A 76 -40.93 -4.32 -6.66
C SER A 76 -39.47 -4.49 -7.05
N ARG A 77 -39.02 -3.58 -7.93
CA ARG A 77 -37.74 -3.72 -8.66
C ARG A 77 -36.56 -3.93 -7.68
N PHE A 78 -35.75 -4.97 -7.92
CA PHE A 78 -34.60 -5.36 -7.10
C PHE A 78 -33.29 -4.60 -7.49
N PHE A 79 -32.40 -4.38 -6.52
CA PHE A 79 -31.18 -3.55 -6.66
C PHE A 79 -29.89 -4.37 -6.84
N GLY A 80 -29.97 -5.68 -6.62
CA GLY A 80 -28.83 -6.57 -6.77
C GLY A 80 -29.23 -8.03 -6.74
N TYR A 81 -28.48 -8.83 -7.50
CA TYR A 81 -28.53 -10.29 -7.46
C TYR A 81 -27.10 -10.84 -7.50
N ASP A 82 -26.72 -11.64 -6.51
CA ASP A 82 -25.39 -12.25 -6.42
C ASP A 82 -25.32 -13.72 -6.90
N GLY A 83 -26.43 -14.22 -7.46
CA GLY A 83 -26.60 -15.60 -7.92
C GLY A 83 -27.28 -16.52 -6.91
N GLU A 84 -27.52 -16.05 -5.69
CA GLU A 84 -28.28 -16.75 -4.64
C GLU A 84 -29.28 -15.82 -3.95
N ASN A 85 -28.91 -14.56 -3.73
CA ASN A 85 -29.73 -13.59 -2.99
C ASN A 85 -30.09 -12.38 -3.84
N LEU A 86 -31.38 -12.03 -3.83
CA LEU A 86 -31.97 -10.80 -4.34
C LEU A 86 -32.06 -9.76 -3.24
N ILE A 87 -31.74 -8.51 -3.57
CA ILE A 87 -31.85 -7.37 -2.66
C ILE A 87 -32.96 -6.44 -3.15
N VAL A 88 -33.98 -6.22 -2.34
CA VAL A 88 -35.16 -5.41 -2.66
C VAL A 88 -35.30 -4.29 -1.61
N SER A 89 -35.82 -3.11 -1.98
CA SER A 89 -36.06 -2.00 -1.05
C SER A 89 -37.54 -1.84 -0.71
N HIS A 90 -37.85 -1.61 0.56
CA HIS A 90 -39.07 -1.19 1.27
C HIS A 90 -40.49 -1.28 0.64
N ARG A 91 -40.74 -1.13 -0.66
CA ARG A 91 -42.12 -1.12 -1.18
C ARG A 91 -42.85 -2.48 -1.12
N ASP A 92 -42.16 -3.59 -0.81
CA ASP A 92 -42.76 -4.95 -0.76
C ASP A 92 -42.65 -5.64 0.61
N ALA A 93 -42.74 -4.90 1.70
CA ALA A 93 -42.58 -5.47 3.05
C ALA A 93 -43.49 -6.70 3.33
N GLY A 94 -44.59 -6.89 2.60
CA GLY A 94 -45.57 -7.97 2.76
C GLY A 94 -45.45 -9.19 1.83
N VAL A 95 -44.44 -9.28 0.95
CA VAL A 95 -44.27 -10.47 0.07
C VAL A 95 -43.19 -11.39 0.63
N ASP A 96 -43.57 -12.55 1.16
CA ASP A 96 -42.64 -13.49 1.80
C ASP A 96 -42.19 -14.66 0.91
N ASP A 97 -43.03 -15.09 -0.04
CA ASP A 97 -42.74 -16.19 -0.97
C ASP A 97 -43.32 -15.90 -2.36
N VAL A 98 -42.49 -15.99 -3.39
CA VAL A 98 -42.89 -15.81 -4.79
C VAL A 98 -42.45 -17.03 -5.58
N LYS A 99 -43.43 -17.71 -6.19
CA LYS A 99 -43.19 -18.85 -7.08
C LYS A 99 -43.45 -18.42 -8.52
N LEU A 100 -42.47 -18.60 -9.38
CA LEU A 100 -42.56 -18.35 -10.81
C LEU A 100 -42.19 -19.63 -11.54
N SER A 101 -42.91 -19.93 -12.62
CA SER A 101 -42.57 -20.99 -13.55
C SER A 101 -42.46 -20.40 -14.95
N ASP A 102 -41.68 -21.05 -15.81
CA ASP A 102 -41.66 -20.76 -17.24
C ASP A 102 -41.88 -22.04 -18.02
N GLU A 103 -43.03 -22.14 -18.69
CA GLU A 103 -43.46 -23.35 -19.41
C GLU A 103 -42.56 -23.68 -20.60
N LYS A 104 -41.95 -22.67 -21.25
CA LYS A 104 -41.05 -22.87 -22.39
C LYS A 104 -39.71 -23.47 -22.01
N SER A 105 -39.19 -23.14 -20.83
CA SER A 105 -37.90 -23.65 -20.34
C SER A 105 -38.05 -24.77 -19.32
N GLY A 106 -39.26 -25.02 -18.80
CA GLY A 106 -39.51 -25.97 -17.70
C GLY A 106 -38.99 -25.48 -16.34
N TRP A 107 -38.46 -24.26 -16.26
CA TRP A 107 -37.80 -23.76 -15.05
C TRP A 107 -38.81 -23.35 -14.00
N ARG A 108 -38.57 -23.79 -12.75
CA ARG A 108 -39.31 -23.34 -11.57
C ARG A 108 -38.40 -22.55 -10.65
N LEU A 109 -38.90 -21.41 -10.20
CA LEU A 109 -38.18 -20.43 -9.41
C LEU A 109 -38.99 -20.13 -8.16
N GLN A 110 -38.39 -20.27 -6.99
CA GLN A 110 -38.96 -19.87 -5.72
C GLN A 110 -38.09 -18.80 -5.06
N ILE A 111 -38.68 -17.65 -4.75
CA ILE A 111 -38.02 -16.52 -4.10
C ILE A 111 -38.62 -16.37 -2.71
N LYS A 112 -37.83 -16.68 -1.67
CA LYS A 112 -38.26 -16.56 -0.28
C LYS A 112 -37.55 -15.44 0.44
N LYS A 113 -38.28 -14.65 1.23
CA LYS A 113 -37.69 -13.63 2.10
C LYS A 113 -36.87 -14.31 3.21
N VAL A 114 -35.63 -13.87 3.39
CA VAL A 114 -34.70 -14.40 4.39
C VAL A 114 -34.61 -13.46 5.58
N SER A 115 -34.46 -12.16 5.31
CA SER A 115 -34.31 -11.15 6.35
C SER A 115 -34.70 -9.77 5.86
N SER A 116 -35.01 -8.88 6.80
CA SER A 116 -35.16 -7.45 6.58
C SER A 116 -34.10 -6.73 7.39
N LEU A 117 -33.37 -5.81 6.76
CA LEU A 117 -32.29 -5.05 7.35
C LEU A 117 -32.59 -3.55 7.17
N SER A 118 -32.68 -2.86 8.30
CA SER A 118 -32.74 -1.42 8.42
C SER A 118 -31.34 -0.83 8.61
N ILE A 119 -31.26 0.50 8.64
CA ILE A 119 -30.01 1.20 9.00
C ILE A 119 -29.59 0.92 10.45
N GLN A 120 -30.54 0.65 11.36
CA GLN A 120 -30.22 0.35 12.77
C GLN A 120 -29.42 -0.95 12.87
N ASP A 121 -29.72 -1.92 12.00
CA ASP A 121 -29.01 -3.20 11.91
C ASP A 121 -27.55 -3.04 11.49
N ALA A 122 -27.14 -1.87 10.99
CA ALA A 122 -25.75 -1.56 10.70
C ALA A 122 -24.89 -1.52 11.97
N PHE A 123 -25.47 -1.19 13.12
CA PHE A 123 -24.79 -0.99 14.40
C PHE A 123 -24.83 -2.22 15.31
N ASP A 124 -25.60 -3.24 14.95
CA ASP A 124 -25.61 -4.52 15.65
C ASP A 124 -24.45 -5.43 15.20
N GLU A 125 -23.85 -6.16 16.15
CA GLU A 125 -22.67 -7.00 15.88
C GLU A 125 -22.98 -8.19 14.97
N ARG A 126 -24.20 -8.74 15.04
CA ARG A 126 -24.61 -9.93 14.27
C ARG A 126 -25.10 -9.54 12.89
N SER A 127 -25.94 -8.52 12.75
CA SER A 127 -26.52 -8.09 11.47
C SER A 127 -25.67 -7.06 10.71
N GLY A 128 -24.79 -6.32 11.41
CA GLY A 128 -23.96 -5.26 10.83
C GLY A 128 -23.05 -5.72 9.68
N PRO A 129 -22.41 -6.91 9.71
CA PRO A 129 -21.68 -7.44 8.55
C PRO A 129 -22.57 -7.65 7.32
N ALA A 130 -23.79 -8.17 7.50
CA ALA A 130 -24.73 -8.41 6.42
C ALA A 130 -25.22 -7.09 5.80
N PHE A 131 -25.56 -6.10 6.63
CA PHE A 131 -25.93 -4.76 6.18
C PHE A 131 -24.78 -4.11 5.37
N ARG A 132 -23.55 -4.13 5.88
CA ARG A 132 -22.38 -3.57 5.16
C ARG A 132 -22.13 -4.26 3.83
N GLN A 133 -22.30 -5.59 3.77
CA GLN A 133 -22.16 -6.33 2.52
C GLN A 133 -23.24 -5.89 1.51
N LEU A 134 -24.47 -5.71 1.96
CA LEU A 134 -25.60 -5.28 1.15
C LEU A 134 -25.34 -3.89 0.55
N VAL A 135 -25.01 -2.90 1.40
CA VAL A 135 -24.72 -1.53 0.95
C VAL A 135 -23.56 -1.53 -0.06
N ASN A 136 -22.51 -2.33 0.19
CA ASN A 136 -21.40 -2.48 -0.76
C ASN A 136 -21.86 -3.05 -2.11
N ILE A 137 -22.77 -4.02 -2.15
CA ILE A 137 -23.28 -4.59 -3.40
C ILE A 137 -24.05 -3.52 -4.18
N VAL A 138 -24.98 -2.82 -3.54
CA VAL A 138 -25.79 -1.78 -4.16
C VAL A 138 -24.89 -0.64 -4.66
N PHE A 139 -23.96 -0.16 -3.84
CA PHE A 139 -23.00 0.88 -4.23
C PHE A 139 -22.11 0.44 -5.40
N HIS A 140 -21.59 -0.78 -5.40
CA HIS A 140 -20.78 -1.27 -6.52
C HIS A 140 -21.58 -1.37 -7.83
N ASN A 141 -22.87 -1.68 -7.78
CA ASN A 141 -23.73 -1.69 -8.96
C ASN A 141 -23.96 -0.28 -9.50
N LEU A 142 -24.15 0.70 -8.61
CA LEU A 142 -24.23 2.11 -8.98
C LEU A 142 -22.96 2.60 -9.67
N VAL A 143 -21.77 2.32 -9.11
CA VAL A 143 -20.50 2.72 -9.76
C VAL A 143 -20.29 2.04 -11.11
N ARG A 144 -20.71 0.78 -11.27
CA ARG A 144 -20.66 0.08 -12.57
C ARG A 144 -21.56 0.73 -13.62
N SER A 145 -22.67 1.35 -13.22
CA SER A 145 -23.60 2.03 -14.14
C SER A 145 -23.03 3.30 -14.77
N LEU A 146 -21.89 3.81 -14.26
CA LEU A 146 -21.16 4.92 -14.86
C LEU A 146 -20.44 4.53 -16.17
N GLN A 147 -20.31 3.22 -16.46
CA GLN A 147 -19.75 2.62 -17.69
C GLN A 147 -18.29 2.98 -18.04
N ASP A 148 -17.67 3.96 -17.36
CA ASP A 148 -16.29 4.41 -17.57
C ASP A 148 -15.28 3.82 -16.57
N SER A 149 -15.70 2.86 -15.71
CA SER A 149 -14.87 2.34 -14.62
C SER A 149 -14.70 0.81 -14.62
N SER A 150 -13.48 0.34 -14.34
CA SER A 150 -13.18 -1.07 -14.07
C SER A 150 -12.87 -1.30 -12.60
N LYS A 151 -13.39 -2.40 -12.05
CA LYS A 151 -13.14 -2.77 -10.66
C LYS A 151 -11.88 -3.61 -10.54
N PHE A 152 -10.94 -3.18 -9.72
CA PHE A 152 -9.80 -4.00 -9.28
C PHE A 152 -9.66 -3.97 -7.76
N GLU A 153 -9.56 -5.15 -7.15
CA GLU A 153 -9.65 -5.36 -5.70
C GLU A 153 -10.84 -4.58 -5.10
N ARG A 154 -10.56 -3.58 -4.25
CA ARG A 154 -11.52 -2.66 -3.61
C ARG A 154 -11.57 -1.28 -4.27
N GLY A 155 -10.86 -1.07 -5.38
CA GLY A 155 -10.81 0.17 -6.14
C GLY A 155 -11.62 0.11 -7.45
N PHE A 156 -12.02 1.28 -7.92
CA PHE A 156 -12.68 1.55 -9.19
C PHE A 156 -11.80 2.48 -10.01
N PHE A 157 -11.32 2.03 -11.15
CA PHE A 157 -10.37 2.77 -11.98
C PHE A 157 -11.07 3.25 -13.23
N LYS A 158 -10.98 4.55 -13.52
CA LYS A 158 -11.47 5.09 -14.78
C LYS A 158 -10.61 4.51 -15.90
N ILE A 159 -11.27 4.03 -16.95
CA ILE A 159 -10.59 3.61 -18.17
C ILE A 159 -10.59 4.83 -19.10
N PRO A 160 -9.47 5.55 -19.26
CA PRO A 160 -9.41 6.59 -20.27
C PRO A 160 -9.51 5.96 -21.67
N PRO A 161 -10.21 6.63 -22.61
CA PRO A 161 -10.10 6.34 -24.04
C PRO A 161 -8.63 6.26 -24.46
N GLU A 162 -8.31 5.40 -25.41
CA GLU A 162 -6.92 5.12 -25.79
C GLU A 162 -6.17 6.38 -26.24
N GLU A 163 -6.84 7.25 -26.97
CA GLU A 163 -6.35 8.56 -27.45
C GLU A 163 -5.94 9.51 -26.32
N LEU A 164 -6.54 9.35 -25.13
CA LEU A 164 -6.29 10.21 -23.96
C LEU A 164 -5.29 9.59 -22.99
N ARG A 165 -4.69 8.44 -23.32
CA ARG A 165 -3.69 7.77 -22.47
C ARG A 165 -2.34 8.45 -22.58
N THR A 166 -1.99 9.25 -21.57
CA THR A 166 -0.64 9.80 -21.45
C THR A 166 0.36 8.69 -21.09
N ARG A 167 1.33 8.43 -21.97
CA ARG A 167 2.44 7.51 -21.72
C ARG A 167 3.63 8.26 -21.12
N TYR A 168 4.20 7.72 -20.06
CA TYR A 168 5.35 8.28 -19.33
C TYR A 168 6.54 7.34 -19.41
N HIS A 169 7.76 7.88 -19.41
CA HIS A 169 9.01 7.09 -19.52
C HIS A 169 8.92 6.02 -20.63
N GLY A 170 8.45 6.44 -21.80
CA GLY A 170 8.31 5.61 -23.00
C GLY A 170 7.11 4.66 -23.03
N LYS A 171 6.66 4.07 -21.90
CA LYS A 171 5.64 3.01 -21.90
C LYS A 171 4.72 2.92 -20.67
N LEU A 172 4.72 3.85 -19.73
CA LEU A 172 3.88 3.75 -18.51
C LEU A 172 2.56 4.49 -18.64
N GLU A 173 1.46 3.84 -18.33
CA GLU A 173 0.12 4.42 -18.26
C GLU A 173 -0.35 4.56 -16.81
N LEU A 174 -0.97 5.70 -16.48
CA LEU A 174 -1.50 5.98 -15.15
C LEU A 174 -3.02 5.85 -15.14
N TYR A 175 -3.54 4.86 -14.41
CA TYR A 175 -4.97 4.64 -14.19
C TYR A 175 -5.37 5.30 -12.88
N LYS A 176 -6.14 6.39 -12.99
CA LYS A 176 -6.73 7.08 -11.86
C LYS A 176 -8.08 6.47 -11.51
N GLY A 177 -8.40 6.43 -10.23
CA GLY A 177 -9.57 5.77 -9.72
C GLY A 177 -9.90 6.19 -8.30
N PHE A 178 -10.83 5.47 -7.70
CA PHE A 178 -11.30 5.69 -6.35
C PHE A 178 -11.42 4.38 -5.59
N ARG A 179 -11.06 4.42 -4.31
CA ARG A 179 -11.39 3.38 -3.35
C ARG A 179 -12.61 3.83 -2.56
N SER A 180 -13.53 2.91 -2.33
CA SER A 180 -14.71 3.13 -1.49
C SER A 180 -14.73 2.19 -0.31
N SER A 181 -15.29 2.66 0.81
CA SER A 181 -15.58 1.82 1.97
C SER A 181 -16.80 2.36 2.70
N ILE A 182 -17.69 1.47 3.13
CA ILE A 182 -18.77 1.83 4.05
C ILE A 182 -18.25 1.72 5.49
N VAL A 183 -18.41 2.79 6.25
CA VAL A 183 -17.89 2.94 7.62
C VAL A 183 -19.03 3.41 8.53
N LEU A 184 -19.02 2.94 9.77
CA LEU A 184 -19.92 3.41 10.82
C LEU A 184 -19.25 4.58 11.53
N GLY A 185 -19.89 5.74 11.46
CA GLY A 185 -19.49 6.96 12.16
C GLY A 185 -20.03 7.02 13.57
N LYS A 186 -19.64 8.08 14.28
CA LYS A 186 -20.24 8.44 15.57
C LYS A 186 -21.74 8.73 15.41
N ASN A 187 -22.48 8.64 16.51
CA ASN A 187 -23.92 8.95 16.57
C ASN A 187 -24.76 8.11 15.60
N ASN A 188 -24.42 6.84 15.45
CA ASN A 188 -25.12 5.89 14.60
C ASN A 188 -25.33 6.37 13.15
N ARG A 189 -24.28 6.95 12.55
CA ARG A 189 -24.28 7.37 11.15
C ARG A 189 -23.58 6.35 10.26
N VAL A 190 -24.20 5.99 9.14
CA VAL A 190 -23.54 5.22 8.08
C VAL A 190 -22.89 6.21 7.11
N MET A 191 -21.61 6.02 6.82
CA MET A 191 -20.83 6.92 5.96
C MET A 191 -20.15 6.13 4.85
N LEU A 192 -20.05 6.76 3.68
CA LEU A 192 -19.23 6.32 2.57
C LEU A 192 -17.90 7.07 2.64
N GLN A 193 -16.82 6.36 2.86
CA GLN A 193 -15.48 6.88 2.66
C GLN A 193 -15.09 6.74 1.19
N LEU A 194 -14.73 7.84 0.53
CA LEU A 194 -14.19 7.86 -0.82
C LEU A 194 -12.77 8.39 -0.82
N ASP A 195 -11.88 7.72 -1.53
CA ASP A 195 -10.49 8.16 -1.64
C ASP A 195 -9.95 7.97 -3.06
N THR A 196 -9.05 8.85 -3.49
CA THR A 196 -8.37 8.69 -4.78
C THR A 196 -7.36 7.54 -4.71
N GLN A 197 -7.26 6.79 -5.80
CA GLN A 197 -6.28 5.71 -5.94
C GLN A 197 -5.71 5.77 -7.36
N ALA A 198 -4.42 5.46 -7.50
CA ALA A 198 -3.80 5.33 -8.81
C ALA A 198 -3.10 3.98 -8.97
N LYS A 199 -3.12 3.45 -10.19
CA LYS A 199 -2.46 2.22 -10.62
C LYS A 199 -1.60 2.53 -11.83
N ILE A 200 -0.35 2.08 -11.82
CA ILE A 200 0.54 2.14 -12.98
C ILE A 200 0.36 0.85 -13.78
N VAL A 201 0.20 0.98 -15.09
CA VAL A 201 0.20 -0.14 -16.03
C VAL A 201 1.38 0.06 -16.98
N ARG A 202 2.13 -1.00 -17.25
CA ARG A 202 3.23 -1.00 -18.21
C ARG A 202 2.66 -1.29 -19.60
N GLY A 203 3.18 -0.61 -20.61
CA GLY A 203 2.83 -0.86 -22.01
C GLY A 203 3.37 -2.20 -22.51
N GLN A 204 4.45 -2.70 -21.90
CA GLN A 204 5.02 -4.02 -22.17
C GLN A 204 4.03 -5.14 -21.79
N THR A 205 3.81 -6.08 -22.72
CA THR A 205 3.03 -7.28 -22.45
C THR A 205 3.81 -8.27 -21.58
N VAL A 206 3.11 -9.20 -20.92
CA VAL A 206 3.79 -10.27 -20.16
C VAL A 206 4.64 -11.12 -21.10
N GLN A 207 4.16 -11.37 -22.32
CA GLN A 207 4.89 -12.11 -23.35
C GLN A 207 6.22 -11.44 -23.71
N GLU A 208 6.24 -10.12 -23.91
CA GLU A 208 7.46 -9.36 -24.17
C GLU A 208 8.48 -9.48 -23.01
N LEU A 209 8.02 -9.48 -21.75
CA LEU A 209 8.92 -9.67 -20.61
C LEU A 209 9.51 -11.09 -20.58
N MET A 210 8.68 -12.12 -20.86
CA MET A 210 9.15 -13.50 -20.94
C MET A 210 10.24 -13.66 -22.01
N GLU A 211 10.06 -12.99 -23.15
CA GLU A 211 11.03 -12.95 -24.25
C GLU A 211 12.32 -12.23 -23.89
N GLU A 212 12.22 -11.12 -23.17
CA GLU A 212 13.36 -10.37 -22.67
C GLU A 212 14.23 -11.22 -21.73
N ILE A 213 13.59 -11.96 -20.81
CA ILE A 213 14.27 -12.88 -19.89
C ILE A 213 14.92 -14.04 -20.65
N ARG A 214 14.19 -14.65 -21.59
CA ARG A 214 14.73 -15.70 -22.49
C ARG A 214 15.95 -15.22 -23.26
N SER A 215 15.90 -14.01 -23.80
CA SER A 215 17.02 -13.42 -24.56
C SER A 215 18.24 -13.15 -23.66
N LYS A 216 18.02 -12.59 -22.46
CA LYS A 216 19.08 -12.35 -21.46
C LYS A 216 19.77 -13.65 -20.99
N MET A 217 19.05 -14.77 -20.98
CA MET A 217 19.54 -16.07 -20.50
C MET A 217 19.67 -17.12 -21.62
N ARG A 218 19.91 -16.71 -22.86
CA ARG A 218 19.95 -17.60 -24.04
C ARG A 218 20.88 -18.82 -23.93
N ARG A 219 21.88 -18.78 -23.04
CA ARG A 219 22.83 -19.87 -22.80
C ARG A 219 22.44 -20.82 -21.67
N ALA A 220 21.43 -20.47 -20.88
CA ALA A 220 20.95 -21.30 -19.78
C ALA A 220 19.99 -22.39 -20.28
N PRO A 221 19.86 -23.53 -19.57
CA PRO A 221 18.84 -24.54 -19.87
C PRO A 221 17.42 -23.96 -19.75
N GLU A 222 16.47 -24.42 -20.58
CA GLU A 222 15.09 -23.89 -20.59
C GLU A 222 14.42 -23.95 -19.21
N ALA A 223 14.65 -25.01 -18.43
CA ALA A 223 14.11 -25.15 -17.08
C ALA A 223 14.58 -24.05 -16.11
N GLU A 224 15.82 -23.54 -16.27
CA GLU A 224 16.32 -22.42 -15.49
C GLU A 224 15.68 -21.10 -15.93
N ILE A 225 15.44 -20.95 -17.24
CA ILE A 225 14.74 -19.80 -17.82
C ILE A 225 13.29 -19.74 -17.34
N GLU A 226 12.57 -20.85 -17.39
CA GLU A 226 11.19 -20.98 -16.89
C GLU A 226 11.11 -20.61 -15.41
N ARG A 227 12.02 -21.12 -14.57
CA ARG A 227 12.09 -20.78 -13.14
C ARG A 227 12.35 -19.28 -12.91
N ALA A 228 13.23 -18.66 -13.70
CA ALA A 228 13.48 -17.22 -13.58
C ALA A 228 12.26 -16.39 -14.00
N ILE A 229 11.54 -16.81 -15.04
CA ILE A 229 10.29 -16.18 -15.46
C ILE A 229 9.23 -16.31 -14.36
N GLU A 230 9.05 -17.50 -13.77
CA GLU A 230 8.11 -17.69 -12.66
C GLU A 230 8.47 -16.82 -11.45
N ASN A 231 9.74 -16.78 -11.08
CA ASN A 231 10.23 -15.93 -9.98
C ASN A 231 9.96 -14.43 -10.22
N GLU A 232 9.96 -13.99 -11.48
CA GLU A 232 9.62 -12.61 -11.83
C GLU A 232 8.09 -12.40 -11.86
N LEU A 233 7.31 -13.34 -12.42
CA LEU A 233 5.88 -13.14 -12.69
C LEU A 233 4.96 -13.46 -11.50
N VAL A 234 5.25 -14.50 -10.72
CA VAL A 234 4.37 -14.97 -9.65
C VAL A 234 4.21 -13.88 -8.58
N GLY A 235 2.97 -13.60 -8.21
CA GLY A 235 2.63 -12.50 -7.30
C GLY A 235 2.55 -11.13 -7.95
N GLN A 236 2.95 -10.95 -9.21
CA GLN A 236 2.67 -9.71 -9.94
C GLN A 236 1.17 -9.61 -10.30
N SER A 237 0.70 -8.38 -10.46
CA SER A 237 -0.64 -8.11 -10.95
C SER A 237 -0.60 -7.71 -12.43
N VAL A 238 -1.50 -8.28 -13.22
CA VAL A 238 -1.63 -8.02 -14.65
C VAL A 238 -3.00 -7.44 -14.98
N LYS A 239 -3.08 -6.70 -16.07
CA LYS A 239 -4.30 -6.17 -16.68
C LYS A 239 -4.49 -6.83 -18.05
N THR A 240 -5.68 -7.31 -18.35
CA THR A 240 -6.02 -7.81 -19.69
C THR A 240 -6.36 -6.66 -20.63
N CYS A 241 -5.91 -6.75 -21.89
CA CYS A 241 -6.12 -5.69 -22.88
C CYS A 241 -7.57 -5.60 -23.36
N TYR A 242 -8.30 -6.72 -23.41
CA TYR A 242 -9.63 -6.81 -24.04
C TYR A 242 -10.82 -6.42 -23.15
N ASN A 243 -10.74 -6.62 -21.84
CA ASN A 243 -11.83 -6.27 -20.91
C ASN A 243 -11.34 -5.48 -19.69
N HIS A 244 -10.08 -5.04 -19.71
CA HIS A 244 -9.45 -4.21 -18.70
C HIS A 244 -9.63 -4.73 -17.27
N ARG A 245 -9.69 -6.05 -17.14
CA ARG A 245 -9.74 -6.73 -15.84
C ARG A 245 -8.33 -6.96 -15.35
N PHE A 246 -8.21 -6.90 -14.05
CA PHE A 246 -6.93 -7.06 -13.39
C PHE A 246 -6.94 -8.36 -12.57
N TYR A 247 -5.84 -9.09 -12.63
CA TYR A 247 -5.65 -10.39 -12.02
C TYR A 247 -4.29 -10.44 -11.31
N ARG A 248 -4.14 -11.37 -10.36
CA ARG A 248 -2.87 -11.66 -9.69
C ARG A 248 -2.36 -13.01 -10.19
N ILE A 249 -1.13 -13.05 -10.68
CA ILE A 249 -0.51 -14.28 -11.18
C ILE A 249 -0.17 -15.17 -9.98
N SER A 250 -0.63 -16.43 -10.02
CA SER A 250 -0.27 -17.46 -9.05
C SER A 250 0.75 -18.45 -9.58
N GLY A 251 0.87 -18.59 -10.90
CA GLY A 251 1.79 -19.55 -11.53
C GLY A 251 1.81 -19.39 -13.04
N VAL A 252 2.64 -20.18 -13.71
CA VAL A 252 2.69 -20.29 -15.18
C VAL A 252 2.55 -21.78 -15.52
N ASP A 253 1.72 -22.09 -16.51
CA ASP A 253 1.55 -23.43 -17.05
C ASP A 253 2.28 -23.55 -18.39
N TRP A 254 3.47 -24.15 -18.34
CA TRP A 254 4.36 -24.33 -19.49
C TRP A 254 3.91 -25.42 -20.46
N LYS A 255 2.95 -26.28 -20.06
CA LYS A 255 2.42 -27.34 -20.91
C LYS A 255 1.29 -26.84 -21.81
N MET A 256 0.63 -25.75 -21.42
CA MET A 256 -0.48 -25.18 -22.19
C MET A 256 0.00 -24.24 -23.29
N ASN A 257 -0.61 -24.38 -24.47
CA ASN A 257 -0.41 -23.56 -25.65
C ASN A 257 -1.76 -22.98 -26.12
N PRO A 258 -1.87 -21.67 -26.43
CA PRO A 258 -3.12 -21.05 -26.85
C PRO A 258 -3.80 -21.66 -28.10
N LYS A 259 -3.02 -22.20 -29.04
CA LYS A 259 -3.53 -22.80 -30.28
C LYS A 259 -3.91 -24.26 -30.14
N VAL A 260 -3.16 -25.02 -29.36
CA VAL A 260 -3.36 -26.48 -29.22
C VAL A 260 -4.30 -26.81 -28.07
N THR A 261 -4.16 -26.13 -26.93
CA THR A 261 -4.92 -26.45 -25.72
C THR A 261 -6.38 -26.02 -25.87
N LYS A 262 -7.28 -27.00 -25.79
CA LYS A 262 -8.73 -26.79 -25.75
C LYS A 262 -9.21 -26.66 -24.32
N PHE A 263 -10.29 -25.91 -24.13
CA PHE A 263 -11.03 -25.85 -22.89
C PHE A 263 -12.53 -25.89 -23.17
N MET A 264 -13.30 -26.36 -22.19
CA MET A 264 -14.75 -26.41 -22.30
C MET A 264 -15.33 -24.99 -22.17
N GLN A 265 -15.89 -24.46 -23.26
CA GLN A 265 -16.52 -23.14 -23.29
C GLN A 265 -17.85 -23.18 -22.55
N ARG A 266 -17.86 -22.69 -21.30
CA ARG A 266 -19.04 -22.63 -20.41
C ARG A 266 -20.31 -21.96 -20.96
N ARG A 267 -20.27 -21.29 -22.12
CA ARG A 267 -21.46 -20.64 -22.73
C ARG A 267 -22.16 -21.53 -23.74
N GLU A 268 -21.39 -22.35 -24.45
CA GLU A 268 -21.88 -23.12 -25.59
C GLU A 268 -21.70 -24.63 -25.37
N GLY A 269 -21.11 -25.03 -24.23
CA GLY A 269 -20.88 -26.44 -23.91
C GLY A 269 -19.98 -27.15 -24.93
N ARG A 270 -19.11 -26.40 -25.62
CA ARG A 270 -18.23 -26.93 -26.66
C ARG A 270 -16.77 -26.76 -26.27
N GLU A 271 -15.94 -27.72 -26.67
CA GLU A 271 -14.51 -27.53 -26.63
C GLU A 271 -14.08 -26.49 -27.66
N ILE A 272 -13.25 -25.54 -27.23
CA ILE A 272 -12.67 -24.52 -28.09
C ILE A 272 -11.23 -24.26 -27.65
N THR A 273 -10.35 -23.92 -28.59
CA THR A 273 -8.99 -23.48 -28.28
C THR A 273 -9.01 -22.06 -27.71
N PHE A 274 -7.98 -21.68 -26.94
CA PHE A 274 -7.88 -20.30 -26.47
C PHE A 274 -7.81 -19.30 -27.64
N GLU A 275 -7.05 -19.61 -28.68
CA GLU A 275 -6.97 -18.80 -29.90
C GLU A 275 -8.35 -18.57 -30.54
N ASP A 276 -9.12 -19.64 -30.78
CA ASP A 276 -10.44 -19.54 -31.38
C ASP A 276 -11.41 -18.75 -30.51
N TYR A 277 -11.32 -18.92 -29.18
CA TYR A 277 -12.13 -18.16 -28.24
C TYR A 277 -11.82 -16.66 -28.32
N TYR A 278 -10.55 -16.25 -28.23
CA TYR A 278 -10.17 -14.84 -28.30
C TYR A 278 -10.47 -14.23 -29.68
N ARG A 279 -10.31 -15.00 -30.76
CA ARG A 279 -10.65 -14.59 -32.12
C ARG A 279 -12.15 -14.41 -32.31
N LYS A 280 -12.99 -15.34 -31.83
CA LYS A 280 -14.45 -15.27 -31.97
C LYS A 280 -15.06 -14.18 -31.09
N VAL A 281 -14.69 -14.14 -29.80
CA VAL A 281 -15.34 -13.30 -28.78
C VAL A 281 -14.78 -11.89 -28.73
N TYR A 282 -13.46 -11.73 -28.84
CA TYR A 282 -12.80 -10.43 -28.67
C TYR A 282 -12.16 -9.91 -29.97
N LYS A 283 -12.23 -10.66 -31.07
CA LYS A 283 -11.61 -10.31 -32.36
C LYS A 283 -10.09 -10.06 -32.24
N MET A 284 -9.42 -10.81 -31.36
CA MET A 284 -7.98 -10.69 -31.12
C MET A 284 -7.23 -11.94 -31.59
N SER A 285 -6.02 -11.74 -32.14
CA SER A 285 -5.05 -12.80 -32.37
C SER A 285 -4.20 -13.05 -31.13
N VAL A 286 -3.69 -14.27 -30.99
CA VAL A 286 -2.77 -14.67 -29.91
C VAL A 286 -1.49 -15.23 -30.51
N LEU A 287 -0.40 -15.13 -29.76
CA LEU A 287 0.88 -15.69 -30.18
C LEU A 287 0.94 -17.19 -29.88
N ASP A 288 1.54 -17.95 -30.79
CA ASP A 288 1.71 -19.39 -30.69
C ASP A 288 2.91 -19.75 -29.80
N ARG A 289 2.74 -19.59 -28.49
CA ARG A 289 3.79 -19.86 -27.51
C ARG A 289 3.24 -20.53 -26.27
N ASN A 290 4.00 -21.49 -25.76
CA ASN A 290 3.72 -22.17 -24.50
C ASN A 290 3.95 -21.22 -23.31
N GLY A 291 3.29 -21.50 -22.18
CA GLY A 291 3.44 -20.73 -20.95
C GLY A 291 2.23 -19.84 -20.65
N MET A 292 1.07 -20.46 -20.43
CA MET A 292 -0.16 -19.74 -20.06
C MET A 292 -0.08 -19.24 -18.61
N LEU A 293 -0.62 -18.06 -18.31
CA LEU A 293 -0.63 -17.53 -16.94
C LEU A 293 -1.75 -18.16 -16.13
N ILE A 294 -1.42 -18.75 -14.98
CA ILE A 294 -2.40 -19.16 -13.97
C ILE A 294 -2.65 -17.94 -13.06
N VAL A 295 -3.91 -17.54 -12.92
CA VAL A 295 -4.28 -16.40 -12.08
C VAL A 295 -5.22 -16.78 -10.96
N GLU A 296 -5.05 -16.10 -9.82
CA GLU A 296 -5.90 -16.29 -8.66
C GLU A 296 -7.35 -15.85 -8.96
N LYS A 297 -8.29 -16.77 -8.75
CA LYS A 297 -9.70 -16.41 -8.66
C LYS A 297 -9.92 -15.73 -7.32
N ARG A 298 -10.61 -14.59 -7.30
CA ARG A 298 -11.07 -13.97 -6.04
C ARG A 298 -11.86 -15.03 -5.26
N ARG A 299 -11.33 -15.47 -4.11
CA ARG A 299 -11.94 -16.49 -3.24
C ARG A 299 -13.46 -16.25 -3.15
N ARG A 300 -14.23 -17.15 -3.74
CA ARG A 300 -15.61 -17.44 -3.30
C ARG A 300 -15.50 -18.68 -2.42
N LYS A 301 -16.26 -18.71 -1.32
CA LYS A 301 -16.11 -19.65 -0.20
C LYS A 301 -15.95 -21.12 -0.65
N LYS A 302 -15.13 -21.85 0.12
CA LYS A 302 -14.91 -23.32 0.19
C LYS A 302 -15.40 -24.14 -1.02
N VAL A 303 -14.53 -24.34 -2.00
CA VAL A 303 -14.60 -25.53 -2.87
C VAL A 303 -14.19 -26.73 -2.00
N LYS A 304 -14.95 -27.82 -2.02
CA LYS A 304 -14.82 -28.94 -1.07
C LYS A 304 -13.94 -30.10 -1.57
N SER A 305 -13.53 -30.14 -2.84
CA SER A 305 -12.69 -31.20 -3.42
C SER A 305 -11.55 -30.67 -4.29
N GLU A 306 -10.46 -31.43 -4.43
CA GLU A 306 -9.25 -31.08 -5.21
C GLU A 306 -9.54 -30.99 -6.73
N ASP A 307 -10.38 -31.88 -7.28
CA ASP A 307 -10.75 -31.88 -8.71
C ASP A 307 -11.53 -30.62 -9.13
N GLN A 308 -12.46 -30.15 -8.28
CA GLN A 308 -13.18 -28.89 -8.50
C GLN A 308 -12.28 -27.65 -8.35
N GLN A 309 -11.11 -27.81 -7.75
CA GLN A 309 -10.14 -26.75 -7.53
C GLN A 309 -9.31 -26.48 -8.80
N GLU A 310 -9.05 -27.50 -9.62
CA GLU A 310 -8.45 -27.33 -10.96
C GLU A 310 -9.42 -26.70 -11.95
N GLU A 311 -10.69 -27.11 -11.98
CA GLU A 311 -11.74 -26.47 -12.80
C GLU A 311 -12.02 -25.00 -12.45
N ALA A 312 -11.55 -24.56 -11.28
CA ALA A 312 -11.69 -23.19 -10.81
C ALA A 312 -10.52 -22.27 -11.21
N ARG A 313 -9.42 -22.81 -11.77
CA ARG A 313 -8.27 -22.01 -12.21
C ARG A 313 -8.63 -21.19 -13.46
N ILE A 314 -8.09 -19.98 -13.54
CA ILE A 314 -8.25 -19.09 -14.70
C ILE A 314 -6.91 -19.04 -15.41
N TYR A 315 -6.94 -19.34 -16.70
CA TYR A 315 -5.77 -19.29 -17.57
C TYR A 315 -5.87 -18.06 -18.49
N LEU A 316 -4.79 -17.27 -18.55
CA LEU A 316 -4.70 -16.09 -19.40
C LEU A 316 -3.52 -16.23 -20.37
N VAL A 317 -3.72 -15.74 -21.59
CA VAL A 317 -2.64 -15.69 -22.61
C VAL A 317 -1.71 -14.52 -22.28
N PRO A 318 -0.38 -14.74 -22.12
CA PRO A 318 0.56 -13.68 -21.75
C PRO A 318 0.59 -12.49 -22.71
N SER A 319 0.39 -12.71 -24.02
CA SER A 319 0.41 -11.64 -25.04
C SER A 319 -0.76 -10.67 -24.92
N LEU A 320 -1.84 -11.07 -24.26
CA LEU A 320 -3.03 -10.25 -24.01
C LEU A 320 -3.04 -9.62 -22.61
N CYS A 321 -1.93 -9.73 -21.88
CA CYS A 321 -1.78 -9.26 -20.51
C CYS A 321 -0.66 -8.22 -20.42
N GLN A 322 -0.92 -7.12 -19.69
CA GLN A 322 0.02 -6.06 -19.38
C GLN A 322 0.38 -6.09 -17.89
N LEU A 323 1.65 -5.89 -17.56
CA LEU A 323 2.10 -5.84 -16.17
C LEU A 323 1.68 -4.54 -15.48
N THR A 324 1.59 -4.56 -14.15
CA THR A 324 1.26 -3.37 -13.36
C THR A 324 2.34 -3.05 -12.32
N GLY A 325 2.39 -1.79 -11.91
CA GLY A 325 3.40 -1.26 -10.99
C GLY A 325 4.76 -1.00 -11.67
N PRO A 326 5.69 -0.33 -10.97
CA PRO A 326 7.04 -0.08 -11.49
C PRO A 326 7.86 -1.37 -11.56
N SER A 327 8.73 -1.50 -12.58
CA SER A 327 9.67 -2.62 -12.71
C SER A 327 10.75 -2.57 -11.62
N LYS A 328 11.53 -3.65 -11.45
CA LYS A 328 12.66 -3.67 -10.52
C LYS A 328 13.68 -2.58 -10.87
N GLU A 329 14.06 -2.49 -12.14
CA GLU A 329 14.96 -1.46 -12.66
C GLU A 329 14.45 -0.04 -12.38
N MET A 330 13.15 0.20 -12.60
CA MET A 330 12.54 1.49 -12.29
C MET A 330 12.54 1.78 -10.79
N LYS A 331 12.32 0.79 -9.92
CA LYS A 331 12.36 0.96 -8.46
C LYS A 331 13.76 1.33 -7.96
N GLU A 332 14.80 0.89 -8.67
CA GLU A 332 16.19 1.23 -8.38
C GLU A 332 16.55 2.65 -8.85
N ASP A 333 15.90 3.14 -9.91
CA ASP A 333 16.04 4.53 -10.37
C ASP A 333 15.18 5.51 -9.54
N PHE A 334 15.86 6.23 -8.64
CA PHE A 334 15.22 7.23 -7.78
C PHE A 334 14.57 8.37 -8.56
N THR A 335 15.12 8.77 -9.72
CA THR A 335 14.58 9.87 -10.52
C THR A 335 13.24 9.47 -11.11
N VAL A 336 13.18 8.27 -11.71
CA VAL A 336 11.94 7.70 -12.26
C VAL A 336 10.90 7.51 -11.15
N MET A 337 11.28 6.95 -10.00
CA MET A 337 10.35 6.78 -8.89
C MET A 337 9.85 8.09 -8.29
N LYS A 338 10.68 9.13 -8.25
CA LYS A 338 10.28 10.47 -7.79
C LYS A 338 9.25 11.09 -8.74
N ASP A 339 9.46 11.00 -10.04
CA ASP A 339 8.51 11.52 -11.04
C ASP A 339 7.19 10.76 -11.03
N ILE A 340 7.26 9.42 -10.90
CA ILE A 340 6.09 8.57 -10.69
C ILE A 340 5.34 8.97 -9.41
N ALA A 341 6.06 9.14 -8.29
CA ALA A 341 5.46 9.50 -7.01
C ALA A 341 4.79 10.87 -7.07
N ASN A 342 5.39 11.86 -7.74
CA ASN A 342 4.81 13.19 -7.92
C ASN A 342 3.52 13.18 -8.75
N ARG A 343 3.39 12.23 -9.69
CA ARG A 343 2.18 12.08 -10.50
C ARG A 343 1.07 11.29 -9.81
N ILE A 344 1.44 10.38 -8.91
CA ILE A 344 0.48 9.58 -8.11
C ILE A 344 -0.02 10.38 -6.92
N LYS A 345 0.88 11.10 -6.23
CA LYS A 345 0.56 11.87 -5.03
C LYS A 345 -0.05 13.19 -5.43
N GLU A 346 -1.32 13.34 -5.09
CA GLU A 346 -2.07 14.54 -5.42
C GLU A 346 -2.07 15.50 -4.23
N PRO A 347 -1.95 16.82 -4.46
CA PRO A 347 -2.17 17.82 -3.42
C PRO A 347 -3.56 17.68 -2.80
N ALA A 348 -3.71 18.07 -1.53
CA ALA A 348 -4.95 17.91 -0.77
C ALA A 348 -6.18 18.49 -1.49
N ASN A 349 -6.09 19.73 -1.97
CA ASN A 349 -7.19 20.42 -2.66
C ASN A 349 -7.60 19.71 -3.97
N THR A 350 -6.62 19.25 -4.76
CA THR A 350 -6.90 18.50 -6.00
C THR A 350 -7.55 17.15 -5.71
N ARG A 351 -7.09 16.47 -4.65
CA ARG A 351 -7.67 15.20 -4.19
C ARG A 351 -9.11 15.38 -3.76
N MET A 352 -9.40 16.39 -2.92
CA MET A 352 -10.76 16.69 -2.48
C MET A 352 -11.67 17.08 -3.64
N GLY A 353 -11.23 17.97 -4.54
CA GLY A 353 -12.02 18.35 -5.73
C GLY A 353 -12.44 17.15 -6.59
N ARG A 354 -11.55 16.15 -6.76
CA ARG A 354 -11.90 14.92 -7.49
C ARG A 354 -12.85 13.99 -6.73
N ILE A 355 -12.71 13.93 -5.41
CA ILE A 355 -13.63 13.16 -4.58
C ILE A 355 -15.03 13.79 -4.67
N SER A 356 -15.13 15.12 -4.58
CA SER A 356 -16.37 15.89 -4.75
C SER A 356 -16.98 15.70 -6.14
N GLU A 357 -16.18 15.77 -7.21
CA GLU A 357 -16.64 15.48 -8.57
C GLU A 357 -17.18 14.05 -8.69
N MET A 358 -16.48 13.07 -8.10
CA MET A 358 -16.89 11.67 -8.17
C MET A 358 -18.20 11.43 -7.42
N ILE A 359 -18.37 11.94 -6.20
CA ILE A 359 -19.63 11.77 -5.47
C ILE A 359 -20.77 12.45 -6.20
N GLN A 360 -20.55 13.63 -6.79
CA GLN A 360 -21.55 14.31 -7.61
C GLN A 360 -21.91 13.47 -8.84
N ARG A 361 -20.94 12.90 -9.57
CA ARG A 361 -21.21 12.01 -10.72
C ARG A 361 -22.00 10.76 -10.31
N ILE A 362 -21.63 10.14 -9.19
CA ILE A 362 -22.34 8.97 -8.65
C ILE A 362 -23.78 9.36 -8.27
N MET A 363 -23.98 10.46 -7.55
CA MET A 363 -25.31 10.92 -7.11
C MET A 363 -26.17 11.40 -8.28
N SER A 364 -25.60 12.05 -9.29
CA SER A 364 -26.31 12.44 -10.51
C SER A 364 -26.78 11.21 -11.28
N ARG A 365 -25.94 10.18 -11.43
CA ARG A 365 -26.36 8.91 -12.05
C ARG A 365 -27.39 8.18 -11.20
N ALA A 366 -27.29 8.26 -9.88
CA ALA A 366 -28.27 7.72 -8.96
C ALA A 366 -29.62 8.47 -8.98
N ASN A 367 -29.73 9.63 -9.63
CA ASN A 367 -30.99 10.38 -9.76
C ASN A 367 -31.55 10.36 -11.19
N LEU A 368 -30.77 9.93 -12.18
CA LEU A 368 -31.24 9.80 -13.56
C LEU A 368 -32.05 8.50 -13.74
N PRO A 369 -33.17 8.52 -14.47
CA PRO A 369 -33.72 7.30 -15.04
C PRO A 369 -32.65 6.69 -15.94
N SER A 370 -32.33 5.42 -15.73
CA SER A 370 -31.37 4.71 -16.57
C SER A 370 -31.85 4.61 -18.02
N ASP A 371 -30.91 4.44 -18.94
CA ASP A 371 -31.19 4.14 -20.35
C ASP A 371 -31.92 2.79 -20.54
N ASP A 372 -31.94 1.95 -19.51
CA ASP A 372 -32.93 0.87 -19.34
C ASP A 372 -34.21 1.48 -18.74
N PRO A 373 -35.34 1.57 -19.46
CA PRO A 373 -36.61 2.09 -18.94
C PRO A 373 -37.10 1.39 -17.66
N GLN A 374 -36.49 0.25 -17.31
CA GLN A 374 -36.82 -0.59 -16.18
C GLN A 374 -35.85 -0.51 -14.98
N SER A 375 -34.75 0.25 -15.03
CA SER A 375 -33.85 0.39 -13.87
C SER A 375 -34.23 1.60 -13.00
N VAL A 376 -34.33 1.40 -11.67
CA VAL A 376 -34.68 2.45 -10.70
C VAL A 376 -33.41 3.02 -10.12
N PRO A 377 -33.35 4.34 -9.89
CA PRO A 377 -32.30 4.95 -9.09
C PRO A 377 -32.08 4.16 -7.77
N PRO A 378 -30.83 3.79 -7.41
CA PRO A 378 -30.57 3.05 -6.18
C PRO A 378 -31.07 3.82 -4.95
N PRO A 379 -31.57 3.13 -3.91
CA PRO A 379 -32.12 3.77 -2.70
C PRO A 379 -31.05 4.48 -1.85
N LEU A 380 -29.77 4.31 -2.20
CA LEU A 380 -28.66 4.91 -1.48
C LEU A 380 -28.47 6.34 -1.96
N GLN A 381 -28.89 7.31 -1.16
CA GLN A 381 -28.50 8.70 -1.31
C GLN A 381 -27.39 9.00 -0.31
N PHE A 382 -26.33 9.64 -0.78
CA PHE A 382 -25.27 10.14 0.08
C PHE A 382 -25.22 11.66 -0.05
N ALA A 383 -24.88 12.31 1.06
CA ALA A 383 -24.60 13.74 1.07
C ALA A 383 -23.58 14.08 0.00
N ARG A 384 -23.78 15.21 -0.66
CA ARG A 384 -22.86 15.72 -1.69
C ARG A 384 -21.65 16.39 -1.06
N ASP A 385 -21.85 16.98 0.10
CA ASP A 385 -20.81 17.68 0.84
C ASP A 385 -20.08 16.70 1.77
N PRO A 386 -18.75 16.86 1.91
CA PRO A 386 -17.97 16.07 2.85
C PRO A 386 -18.42 16.36 4.29
N VAL A 387 -18.31 15.36 5.16
CA VAL A 387 -18.52 15.54 6.59
C VAL A 387 -17.39 16.41 7.14
N GLU A 388 -17.76 17.56 7.70
CA GLU A 388 -16.86 18.43 8.45
C GLU A 388 -16.67 17.93 9.87
N VAL A 389 -15.44 18.07 10.38
CA VAL A 389 -15.08 17.68 11.73
C VAL A 389 -14.35 18.83 12.40
N VAL A 390 -14.80 19.20 13.60
CA VAL A 390 -14.04 20.08 14.48
C VAL A 390 -12.88 19.29 15.07
N ALA A 391 -11.67 19.60 14.62
CA ALA A 391 -10.43 19.01 15.09
C ALA A 391 -9.73 19.95 16.07
N LYS A 392 -8.89 19.37 16.94
CA LYS A 392 -8.00 20.12 17.84
C LYS A 392 -6.59 20.13 17.26
N VAL A 393 -6.03 21.32 17.10
CA VAL A 393 -4.61 21.50 16.76
C VAL A 393 -3.81 21.33 18.04
N LEU A 394 -3.07 20.23 18.13
CA LEU A 394 -2.17 20.02 19.27
C LEU A 394 -1.00 21.01 19.16
N GLY A 395 -0.78 21.77 20.23
CA GLY A 395 0.39 22.64 20.34
C GLY A 395 1.69 21.83 20.28
N PRO A 396 2.80 22.46 19.87
CA PRO A 396 4.10 21.81 19.89
C PRO A 396 4.47 21.38 21.31
N HIS A 397 5.06 20.20 21.46
CA HIS A 397 5.62 19.79 22.73
C HIS A 397 6.92 20.52 23.03
N GLU A 398 7.22 20.71 24.32
CA GLU A 398 8.53 21.15 24.77
C GLU A 398 9.57 20.12 24.31
N ILE A 399 10.61 20.59 23.62
CA ILE A 399 11.72 19.75 23.19
C ILE A 399 12.97 20.29 23.85
N LYS A 400 13.52 19.48 24.73
CA LYS A 400 14.76 19.75 25.44
C LYS A 400 15.92 19.16 24.64
N TYR A 401 17.06 19.85 24.60
CA TYR A 401 18.33 19.34 24.06
C TYR A 401 19.54 19.96 24.79
N GLU A 402 20.71 19.33 24.71
CA GLU A 402 21.99 19.89 25.17
C GLU A 402 22.69 20.65 24.04
N ASP A 403 23.12 21.89 24.31
CA ASP A 403 23.93 22.70 23.41
C ASP A 403 25.35 22.77 23.98
N LEU A 404 26.15 21.75 23.63
CA LEU A 404 27.51 21.61 24.11
C LEU A 404 28.47 22.62 23.46
N GLY A 405 28.09 23.22 22.32
CA GLY A 405 28.87 24.25 21.65
C GLY A 405 28.89 25.56 22.45
N HIS A 406 27.78 25.90 23.13
CA HIS A 406 27.65 27.09 23.97
C HIS A 406 27.60 26.78 25.47
N ASP A 407 27.99 25.57 25.86
CA ASP A 407 27.99 25.05 27.25
C ASP A 407 26.64 25.16 27.98
N LYS A 408 25.52 25.09 27.24
CA LYS A 408 24.17 25.09 27.81
C LYS A 408 23.66 23.65 27.98
N ARG A 409 23.36 23.30 29.24
CA ARG A 409 22.92 21.95 29.62
C ARG A 409 21.51 21.60 29.19
N THR A 410 20.63 22.58 28.96
CA THR A 410 19.27 22.30 28.47
C THR A 410 18.72 23.55 27.76
N VAL A 411 18.23 23.38 26.55
CA VAL A 411 17.54 24.42 25.77
C VAL A 411 16.18 23.90 25.33
N ASP A 412 15.15 24.72 25.51
CA ASP A 412 13.76 24.44 25.10
C ASP A 412 13.48 25.11 23.74
N VAL A 413 13.23 24.28 22.71
CA VAL A 413 12.95 24.78 21.36
C VAL A 413 11.60 25.48 21.26
N SER A 414 10.62 25.11 22.10
CA SER A 414 9.27 25.72 22.07
C SER A 414 9.25 27.18 22.53
N LYS A 415 10.23 27.58 23.35
CA LYS A 415 10.40 28.95 23.84
C LYS A 415 11.25 29.84 22.91
N THR A 416 11.69 29.30 21.77
CA THR A 416 12.55 30.03 20.82
C THR A 416 11.74 30.45 19.60
N SER A 417 11.92 31.68 19.11
CA SER A 417 11.21 32.24 17.94
C SER A 417 11.57 31.61 16.58
N SER A 418 12.47 30.62 16.55
CA SER A 418 13.02 30.02 15.33
C SER A 418 12.34 28.69 14.97
N ASN A 419 12.15 28.43 13.66
CA ASN A 419 11.68 27.15 13.14
C ASN A 419 12.49 25.96 13.71
N PHE A 420 11.80 24.95 14.23
CA PHE A 420 12.38 23.73 14.81
C PHE A 420 13.49 23.10 13.96
N ASN A 421 13.30 23.04 12.64
CA ASN A 421 14.28 22.50 11.68
C ASN A 421 15.60 23.28 11.63
N HIS A 422 15.59 24.58 11.93
CA HIS A 422 16.79 25.39 12.02
C HIS A 422 17.57 25.03 13.30
N LYS A 423 16.87 25.02 14.43
CA LYS A 423 17.48 24.72 15.73
C LYS A 423 18.02 23.29 15.81
N MET A 424 17.33 22.32 15.20
CA MET A 424 17.78 20.94 15.05
C MET A 424 19.20 20.80 14.48
N ARG A 425 19.66 21.76 13.67
CA ARG A 425 21.02 21.77 13.10
C ARG A 425 22.07 22.11 14.16
N GLU A 426 21.73 23.02 15.07
CA GLU A 426 22.57 23.51 16.17
C GLU A 426 22.57 22.57 17.38
N MET A 427 21.55 21.71 17.52
CA MET A 427 21.48 20.77 18.66
C MET A 427 22.67 19.81 18.66
N SER A 428 23.27 19.58 19.83
CA SER A 428 24.25 18.51 20.04
C SER A 428 23.52 17.20 20.37
N VAL A 429 23.95 16.47 21.39
CA VAL A 429 23.28 15.27 21.91
C VAL A 429 23.29 15.35 23.44
N PHE A 430 22.24 14.85 24.08
CA PHE A 430 22.19 14.63 25.52
C PHE A 430 23.13 13.53 25.96
N HIS A 431 23.74 13.79 27.10
CA HIS A 431 24.39 12.80 27.93
C HIS A 431 23.37 11.99 28.76
N PRO A 432 23.56 10.67 28.95
CA PRO A 432 22.81 9.94 29.96
C PRO A 432 23.11 10.52 31.34
N ARG A 433 22.09 11.03 32.05
CA ARG A 433 22.25 11.46 33.46
C ARG A 433 22.69 10.25 34.29
N GLY A 434 23.92 10.26 34.81
CA GLY A 434 24.46 9.11 35.57
C GLY A 434 25.98 8.84 35.46
N GLY A 435 26.74 9.65 34.73
CA GLY A 435 28.19 9.78 35.00
C GLY A 435 29.14 8.74 34.39
N ARG A 436 28.85 8.15 33.22
CA ARG A 436 29.87 7.39 32.47
C ARG A 436 29.93 7.84 31.01
N GLN A 437 31.02 8.51 30.66
CA GLN A 437 31.26 9.01 29.31
C GLN A 437 31.72 7.88 28.39
N CYS A 438 30.86 7.48 27.46
CA CYS A 438 31.27 6.69 26.30
C CYS A 438 32.04 7.61 25.36
N LYS A 439 33.30 7.27 25.11
CA LYS A 439 34.16 8.02 24.19
C LYS A 439 34.47 7.15 22.98
N VAL A 440 34.64 7.78 21.83
CA VAL A 440 35.15 7.13 20.63
C VAL A 440 36.66 7.06 20.77
N GLY A 441 37.16 5.87 21.06
CA GLY A 441 38.60 5.62 21.18
C GLY A 441 39.24 5.51 19.80
N TYR A 442 38.61 4.75 18.90
CA TYR A 442 39.13 4.52 17.57
C TYR A 442 38.05 4.78 16.51
N PHE A 443 38.28 5.82 15.68
CA PHE A 443 37.36 6.25 14.63
C PHE A 443 38.01 6.07 13.27
N VAL A 444 37.49 5.17 12.44
CA VAL A 444 38.05 4.91 11.10
C VAL A 444 37.09 5.39 10.05
N ILE A 445 37.60 6.14 9.09
CA ILE A 445 36.89 6.50 7.88
C ILE A 445 37.40 5.59 6.76
N VAL A 446 36.55 4.68 6.30
CA VAL A 446 36.87 3.77 5.19
C VAL A 446 36.35 4.37 3.90
N HIS A 447 37.19 4.51 2.88
CA HIS A 447 36.83 5.11 1.59
C HIS A 447 37.46 4.38 0.40
N GLU A 448 36.87 4.56 -0.78
CA GLU A 448 37.44 4.09 -2.05
C GLU A 448 38.69 4.89 -2.42
N ARG A 449 39.64 4.25 -3.13
CA ARG A 449 40.88 4.88 -3.62
C ARG A 449 40.62 6.16 -4.42
N ARG A 450 39.60 6.15 -5.28
CA ARG A 450 39.22 7.31 -6.11
C ARG A 450 38.77 8.53 -5.29
N ASP A 451 38.31 8.31 -4.07
CA ASP A 451 37.76 9.34 -3.18
C ASP A 451 38.81 9.78 -2.13
N ALA A 452 40.02 9.23 -2.17
CA ALA A 452 41.09 9.46 -1.19
C ALA A 452 41.44 10.93 -1.04
N ARG A 453 41.66 11.65 -2.15
CA ARG A 453 42.01 13.08 -2.12
C ARG A 453 40.97 13.90 -1.36
N PHE A 454 39.69 13.70 -1.65
CA PHE A 454 38.59 14.38 -0.95
C PHE A 454 38.55 14.02 0.55
N CYS A 455 38.75 12.74 0.87
CA CYS A 455 38.69 12.29 2.26
C CYS A 455 39.87 12.82 3.10
N HIS A 456 41.09 12.78 2.56
CA HIS A 456 42.30 13.28 3.21
C HIS A 456 42.33 14.81 3.32
N GLU A 457 42.06 15.54 2.24
CA GLU A 457 42.25 16.99 2.24
C GLU A 457 41.07 17.76 2.85
N ARG A 458 39.85 17.23 2.81
CA ARG A 458 38.63 17.99 3.16
C ARG A 458 37.80 17.33 4.25
N LEU A 459 37.45 16.06 4.11
CA LEU A 459 36.50 15.41 5.01
C LEU A 459 36.97 15.41 6.46
N GLY A 460 38.25 15.12 6.72
CA GLY A 460 38.82 15.16 8.07
C GLY A 460 38.74 16.55 8.71
N ARG A 461 39.03 17.61 7.95
CA ARG A 461 38.90 19.01 8.40
C ARG A 461 37.45 19.39 8.69
N ASP A 462 36.53 19.03 7.80
CA ASP A 462 35.09 19.30 7.96
C ASP A 462 34.54 18.62 9.22
N ILE A 463 34.92 17.37 9.48
CA ILE A 463 34.55 16.64 10.70
C ILE A 463 35.11 17.34 11.94
N SER A 464 36.39 17.69 11.94
CA SER A 464 37.03 18.41 13.06
C SER A 464 36.34 19.72 13.38
N ASN A 465 36.00 20.52 12.37
CA ASN A 465 35.31 21.79 12.55
C ASN A 465 33.91 21.59 13.10
N ILE A 466 33.13 20.64 12.57
CA ILE A 466 31.80 20.33 13.09
C ILE A 466 31.87 19.84 14.53
N CYS A 467 32.83 18.98 14.86
CA CYS A 467 33.02 18.51 16.23
C CYS A 467 33.35 19.65 17.18
N ARG A 468 34.14 20.63 16.76
CA ARG A 468 34.45 21.83 17.55
C ARG A 468 33.21 22.70 17.74
N ASP A 469 32.56 23.07 16.64
CA ASP A 469 31.42 24.00 16.63
C ASP A 469 30.23 23.46 17.45
N MET A 470 30.06 22.15 17.49
CA MET A 470 28.96 21.48 18.19
C MET A 470 29.34 20.96 19.59
N GLY A 471 30.57 21.20 20.06
CA GLY A 471 31.08 20.69 21.33
C GLY A 471 31.23 19.16 21.39
N LEU A 472 31.24 18.47 20.24
CA LEU A 472 31.34 17.02 20.15
C LEU A 472 32.75 16.50 20.38
N VAL A 473 33.77 17.36 20.40
CA VAL A 473 35.17 16.98 20.70
C VAL A 473 35.27 16.19 22.01
N ARG A 474 34.36 16.44 22.96
CA ARG A 474 34.26 15.69 24.23
C ARG A 474 33.99 14.20 24.04
N PHE A 475 33.48 13.77 22.89
CA PHE A 475 33.18 12.36 22.58
C PHE A 475 34.25 11.69 21.71
N PHE A 476 35.14 12.42 21.04
CA PHE A 476 36.13 11.84 20.14
C PHE A 476 37.53 12.10 20.69
N GLU A 477 38.20 11.06 21.18
CA GLU A 477 39.56 11.21 21.76
C GLU A 477 40.63 11.41 20.69
N ASN A 478 40.48 10.73 19.56
CA ASN A 478 41.45 10.73 18.47
C ASN A 478 40.81 11.29 17.20
N GLN A 479 41.65 11.90 16.34
CA GLN A 479 41.26 12.24 14.99
C GLN A 479 40.91 10.97 14.19
N PRO A 480 39.96 11.04 13.24
CA PRO A 480 39.63 9.89 12.42
C PRO A 480 40.84 9.41 11.62
N GLU A 481 41.14 8.12 11.71
CA GLU A 481 42.10 7.50 10.79
C GLU A 481 41.41 7.22 9.45
N LEU A 482 42.07 7.59 8.36
CA LEU A 482 41.59 7.37 7.01
C LEU A 482 42.17 6.07 6.46
N LEU A 483 41.30 5.17 6.01
CA LEU A 483 41.70 3.89 5.43
C LEU A 483 41.13 3.73 4.04
N GLU A 484 42.03 3.57 3.09
CA GLU A 484 41.70 3.24 1.71
C GLU A 484 41.32 1.76 1.55
N VAL A 485 40.25 1.49 0.82
CA VAL A 485 39.89 0.14 0.37
C VAL A 485 40.94 -0.34 -0.65
N LYS A 486 41.63 -1.43 -0.32
CA LYS A 486 42.69 -2.00 -1.16
C LYS A 486 42.13 -2.90 -2.28
N GLU A 487 41.84 -4.15 -1.95
CA GLU A 487 41.35 -5.15 -2.92
C GLU A 487 39.82 -5.21 -2.96
N SER A 488 39.20 -5.21 -1.78
CA SER A 488 37.76 -5.24 -1.63
C SER A 488 37.33 -4.64 -0.30
N TRP A 489 36.08 -4.16 -0.26
CA TRP A 489 35.44 -3.73 0.98
C TRP A 489 35.42 -4.85 2.02
N GLU A 490 35.12 -6.08 1.61
CA GLU A 490 35.10 -7.22 2.53
C GLU A 490 36.47 -7.51 3.14
N GLY A 491 37.52 -7.60 2.32
CA GLY A 491 38.89 -7.84 2.81
C GLY A 491 39.37 -6.73 3.74
N THR A 492 39.17 -5.47 3.32
CA THR A 492 39.58 -4.31 4.11
C THR A 492 38.84 -4.26 5.45
N LEU A 493 37.52 -4.47 5.47
CA LEU A 493 36.73 -4.47 6.70
C LEU A 493 37.06 -5.64 7.61
N ARG A 494 37.39 -6.82 7.06
CA ARG A 494 37.84 -7.97 7.86
C ARG A 494 39.15 -7.64 8.58
N VAL A 495 40.14 -7.09 7.88
CA VAL A 495 41.41 -6.65 8.48
C VAL A 495 41.18 -5.60 9.57
N VAL A 496 40.35 -4.60 9.31
CA VAL A 496 40.01 -3.59 10.33
C VAL A 496 39.35 -4.27 11.54
N ALA A 497 38.40 -5.17 11.31
CA ALA A 497 37.67 -5.84 12.37
C ALA A 497 38.50 -6.87 13.16
N THR A 498 39.52 -7.48 12.56
CA THR A 498 40.39 -8.46 13.24
C THR A 498 41.61 -7.80 13.85
N ASP A 499 42.42 -7.09 13.07
CA ASP A 499 43.78 -6.70 13.50
C ASP A 499 43.75 -5.54 14.47
N ARG A 500 42.88 -4.54 14.22
CA ARG A 500 42.81 -3.31 15.02
C ARG A 500 41.84 -3.37 16.19
N PHE A 501 40.93 -4.35 16.19
CA PHE A 501 39.89 -4.49 17.23
C PHE A 501 40.13 -5.69 18.14
N ALA A 502 40.68 -6.81 17.65
CA ALA A 502 41.05 -7.94 18.51
C ALA A 502 42.41 -7.75 19.20
N GLY A 503 43.30 -6.92 18.64
CA GLY A 503 44.64 -6.63 19.19
C GLY A 503 44.70 -5.57 20.30
N SER A 504 43.57 -5.03 20.77
CA SER A 504 43.54 -4.09 21.90
C SER A 504 43.17 -4.82 23.20
N PRO A 505 44.14 -5.17 24.07
CA PRO A 505 43.86 -5.70 25.41
C PRO A 505 43.16 -4.70 26.35
N LYS A 506 42.73 -3.53 25.85
CA LYS A 506 42.07 -2.47 26.62
C LYS A 506 40.53 -2.54 26.61
N TRP A 507 39.92 -3.68 26.28
CA TRP A 507 38.45 -3.79 26.37
C TRP A 507 37.93 -3.85 27.83
N SER A 508 38.76 -3.88 28.87
CA SER A 508 38.21 -4.10 30.23
C SER A 508 38.92 -3.52 31.44
N GLN A 509 40.10 -2.89 31.34
CA GLN A 509 40.86 -2.60 32.56
C GLN A 509 40.71 -1.18 33.13
N ASP A 510 40.44 -0.16 32.31
CA ASP A 510 40.18 1.19 32.83
C ASP A 510 38.68 1.45 32.98
N ARG A 511 38.10 1.07 34.12
CA ARG A 511 36.65 1.15 34.39
C ARG A 511 36.09 2.59 34.32
N LYS A 512 36.94 3.62 34.23
CA LYS A 512 36.54 5.03 34.18
C LYS A 512 36.09 5.49 32.78
N HIS A 513 36.54 4.88 31.68
CA HIS A 513 36.13 5.24 30.30
C HIS A 513 35.90 4.00 29.42
N ARG A 514 34.69 3.87 28.84
CA ARG A 514 34.41 2.85 27.80
C ARG A 514 34.73 3.44 26.44
N LEU A 515 35.82 2.97 25.83
CA LEU A 515 36.16 3.31 24.46
C LEU A 515 35.33 2.47 23.50
N VAL A 516 34.59 3.15 22.62
CA VAL A 516 33.83 2.53 21.53
C VAL A 516 34.57 2.79 20.24
N ASN A 517 34.62 1.77 19.39
CA ASN A 517 35.25 1.89 18.10
C ASN A 517 34.19 2.01 16.99
N VAL A 518 34.40 2.94 16.07
CA VAL A 518 33.41 3.33 15.06
C VAL A 518 34.04 3.28 13.67
N ILE A 519 33.32 2.69 12.71
CA ILE A 519 33.61 2.83 11.28
C ILE A 519 32.62 3.81 10.65
N LEU A 520 33.13 4.85 10.00
CA LEU A 520 32.41 5.67 9.03
C LEU A 520 32.80 5.24 7.61
N ALA A 521 31.92 4.51 6.94
CA ALA A 521 32.11 4.08 5.57
C ALA A 521 31.62 5.14 4.58
N VAL A 522 32.53 5.74 3.82
CA VAL A 522 32.23 6.63 2.71
C VAL A 522 31.97 5.78 1.47
N VAL A 523 30.69 5.54 1.17
CA VAL A 523 30.29 4.62 0.11
C VAL A 523 30.18 5.31 -1.25
N PRO A 524 30.55 4.62 -2.34
CA PRO A 524 30.47 5.16 -3.69
C PRO A 524 29.03 5.44 -4.14
N LYS A 525 28.87 6.23 -5.20
CA LYS A 525 27.56 6.48 -5.83
C LYS A 525 26.91 5.19 -6.35
N ASN A 526 27.67 4.38 -7.09
CA ASN A 526 27.22 3.13 -7.72
C ASN A 526 27.58 1.92 -6.86
N GLY A 527 26.77 0.85 -6.90
CA GLY A 527 27.04 -0.40 -6.17
C GLY A 527 26.90 -0.32 -4.65
N ASN A 528 26.41 0.82 -4.12
CA ASN A 528 26.32 1.08 -2.69
C ASN A 528 25.46 0.08 -1.91
N GLN A 529 24.44 -0.55 -2.51
CA GLN A 529 23.58 -1.51 -1.80
C GLN A 529 24.36 -2.78 -1.41
N ARG A 530 25.16 -3.33 -2.34
CA ARG A 530 26.00 -4.51 -2.06
C ARG A 530 27.04 -4.18 -1.00
N ILE A 531 27.73 -3.05 -1.15
CA ILE A 531 28.75 -2.57 -0.19
C ILE A 531 28.11 -2.34 1.19
N TYR A 532 26.96 -1.66 1.24
CA TYR A 532 26.22 -1.42 2.48
C TYR A 532 25.86 -2.73 3.18
N LYS A 533 25.36 -3.72 2.43
CA LYS A 533 25.05 -5.06 2.97
C LYS A 533 26.31 -5.72 3.56
N THR A 534 27.42 -5.72 2.83
CA THR A 534 28.71 -6.25 3.31
C THR A 534 29.19 -5.55 4.58
N ILE A 535 29.13 -4.21 4.64
CA ILE A 535 29.49 -3.44 5.84
C ILE A 535 28.66 -3.89 7.05
N LYS A 536 27.35 -4.06 6.88
CA LYS A 536 26.46 -4.47 7.96
C LYS A 536 26.69 -5.92 8.38
N GLU A 537 26.86 -6.84 7.45
CA GLU A 537 27.15 -8.24 7.75
C GLU A 537 28.45 -8.39 8.56
N ILE A 538 29.52 -7.69 8.17
CA ILE A 538 30.81 -7.78 8.86
C ILE A 538 30.75 -7.04 10.20
N CYS A 539 30.40 -5.75 10.19
CA CYS A 539 30.47 -4.92 11.39
C CYS A 539 29.43 -5.35 12.44
N MET A 540 28.16 -5.49 12.05
CA MET A 540 27.09 -5.83 12.99
C MET A 540 26.98 -7.33 13.22
N GLY A 541 27.10 -8.15 12.16
CA GLY A 541 26.88 -9.59 12.25
C GLY A 541 28.05 -10.39 12.80
N ARG A 542 29.30 -9.97 12.54
CA ARG A 542 30.51 -10.74 12.92
C ARG A 542 31.36 -10.07 13.99
N ALA A 543 31.55 -8.75 13.91
CA ALA A 543 32.53 -8.04 14.72
C ALA A 543 31.93 -7.25 15.92
N GLY A 544 30.60 -7.10 16.01
CA GLY A 544 29.97 -6.29 17.06
C GLY A 544 30.35 -4.80 17.03
N MET A 545 30.70 -4.28 15.87
CA MET A 545 31.24 -2.94 15.66
C MET A 545 30.17 -1.93 15.20
N LEU A 546 30.26 -0.71 15.73
CA LEU A 546 29.42 0.39 15.25
C LEU A 546 29.87 0.84 13.86
N SER A 547 28.95 0.79 12.90
CA SER A 547 29.17 1.28 11.55
C SER A 547 28.14 2.31 11.14
N GLN A 548 28.61 3.37 10.49
CA GLN A 548 27.80 4.41 9.85
C GLN A 548 28.22 4.52 8.39
N CYS A 549 27.24 4.55 7.47
CA CYS A 549 27.53 4.69 6.05
C CYS A 549 27.05 6.06 5.57
N VAL A 550 27.82 6.70 4.70
CA VAL A 550 27.46 7.97 4.08
C VAL A 550 27.89 7.94 2.61
N LYS A 551 27.01 8.34 1.70
CA LYS A 551 27.35 8.37 0.28
C LYS A 551 28.27 9.55 -0.02
N VAL A 552 29.33 9.32 -0.80
CA VAL A 552 30.28 10.37 -1.18
C VAL A 552 29.60 11.56 -1.89
N GLU A 553 28.59 11.30 -2.72
CA GLU A 553 27.84 12.36 -3.43
C GLU A 553 27.15 13.37 -2.49
N ASN A 554 26.77 12.92 -1.29
CA ASN A 554 26.15 13.79 -0.28
C ASN A 554 27.18 14.65 0.47
N LEU A 555 28.47 14.31 0.36
CA LEU A 555 29.58 15.00 1.02
C LEU A 555 30.31 16.00 0.13
N GLN A 556 30.03 16.00 -1.18
CA GLN A 556 30.68 16.90 -2.14
C GLN A 556 29.81 18.12 -2.51
N GLY A 557 28.59 18.23 -2.00
CA GLY A 557 27.62 19.27 -2.36
C GLY A 557 27.56 20.48 -1.40
N LYS A 558 26.63 21.41 -1.66
CA LYS A 558 26.37 22.58 -0.80
C LYS A 558 25.82 22.23 0.59
N ARG A 559 25.40 20.98 0.81
CA ARG A 559 24.79 20.50 2.06
C ARG A 559 25.73 19.65 2.92
N THR A 560 27.01 19.54 2.58
CA THR A 560 27.99 18.68 3.28
C THR A 560 27.97 18.85 4.79
N ARG A 561 27.99 20.08 5.29
CA ARG A 561 27.99 20.36 6.73
C ARG A 561 26.75 19.80 7.44
N VAL A 562 25.58 19.91 6.83
CA VAL A 562 24.32 19.38 7.38
C VAL A 562 24.32 17.85 7.37
N VAL A 563 24.79 17.24 6.28
CA VAL A 563 24.89 15.79 6.15
C VAL A 563 25.86 15.22 7.19
N LEU A 564 27.04 15.81 7.33
CA LEU A 564 28.06 15.38 8.30
C LEU A 564 27.59 15.57 9.75
N SER A 565 26.99 16.70 10.08
CA SER A 565 26.42 16.94 11.42
C SER A 565 25.41 15.85 11.79
N ASN A 566 24.46 15.54 10.90
CA ASN A 566 23.47 14.48 11.14
C ASN A 566 24.12 13.09 11.20
N THR A 567 25.17 12.85 10.41
CA THR A 567 25.91 11.57 10.41
C THR A 567 26.62 11.36 11.74
N LEU A 568 27.29 12.39 12.28
CA LEU A 568 27.96 12.33 13.58
C LEU A 568 26.96 12.18 14.72
N LYS A 569 25.82 12.89 14.69
CA LYS A 569 24.72 12.68 15.65
C LYS A 569 24.22 11.24 15.64
N GLN A 570 24.08 10.63 14.45
CA GLN A 570 23.67 9.24 14.32
C GLN A 570 24.71 8.26 14.88
N VAL A 571 26.01 8.56 14.73
CA VAL A 571 27.10 7.80 15.38
C VAL A 571 26.94 7.85 16.90
N LEU A 572 26.77 9.04 17.47
CA LEU A 572 26.61 9.19 18.92
C LEU A 572 25.35 8.50 19.44
N GLN A 573 24.25 8.55 18.69
CA GLN A 573 23.01 7.81 19.03
C GLN A 573 23.22 6.30 19.05
N LYS A 574 24.00 5.76 18.11
CA LYS A 574 24.36 4.34 18.09
C LYS A 574 25.27 3.94 19.26
N MET A 575 26.01 4.89 19.82
CA MET A 575 26.78 4.69 21.06
C MET A 575 25.92 4.80 22.33
N GLY A 576 24.62 5.12 22.20
CA GLY A 576 23.69 5.28 23.31
C GLY A 576 23.51 6.72 23.79
N CYS A 577 24.03 7.72 23.09
CA CYS A 577 23.71 9.12 23.39
C CYS A 577 22.26 9.43 22.97
N VAL A 578 21.58 10.29 23.72
CA VAL A 578 20.19 10.65 23.44
C VAL A 578 20.20 11.92 22.58
N GLY A 579 19.49 11.96 21.45
CA GLY A 579 19.54 13.15 20.57
C GLY A 579 18.85 14.38 21.17
N TRP A 580 17.65 14.17 21.71
CA TRP A 580 16.78 15.19 22.29
C TRP A 580 15.72 14.46 23.13
N GLN A 581 14.98 15.20 23.96
CA GLN A 581 13.98 14.67 24.89
C GLN A 581 12.72 15.53 24.82
N ILE A 582 11.57 14.90 24.97
CA ILE A 582 10.30 15.61 25.07
C ILE A 582 10.09 16.00 26.54
N GLY A 583 9.81 17.28 26.79
CA GLY A 583 9.31 17.76 28.07
C GLY A 583 7.83 17.43 28.20
N PHE A 584 7.46 16.75 29.28
CA PHE A 584 6.06 16.44 29.62
C PHE A 584 5.50 17.36 30.70
N ASP A 585 6.24 18.43 31.04
CA ASP A 585 5.93 19.30 32.18
C ASP A 585 4.59 20.04 32.04
N SER A 586 4.05 20.14 30.82
CA SER A 586 2.77 20.78 30.51
C SER A 586 1.59 19.81 30.29
N ASN A 587 1.81 18.49 30.33
CA ASN A 587 0.76 17.48 30.09
C ASN A 587 0.57 16.57 31.31
N GLU A 588 -0.47 16.83 32.09
CA GLU A 588 -0.79 16.09 33.33
C GLU A 588 -1.06 14.60 33.10
N ASP A 589 -1.70 14.23 31.99
CA ASP A 589 -1.93 12.82 31.66
C ASP A 589 -0.61 12.08 31.42
N MET A 590 0.32 12.72 30.71
CA MET A 590 1.66 12.16 30.48
C MET A 590 2.48 12.13 31.77
N LYS A 591 2.39 13.13 32.65
CA LYS A 591 3.03 13.08 33.98
C LYS A 591 2.51 11.91 34.80
N LYS A 592 1.19 11.71 34.82
CA LYS A 592 0.56 10.60 35.52
C LYS A 592 0.98 9.25 34.94
N LEU A 593 1.04 9.13 33.61
CA LEU A 593 1.52 7.91 32.94
C LEU A 593 2.99 7.62 33.31
N LEU A 594 3.85 8.62 33.21
CA LEU A 594 5.30 8.49 33.45
C LEU A 594 5.70 8.51 34.93
N SER A 595 4.74 8.70 35.85
CA SER A 595 4.95 8.54 37.29
C SER A 595 5.35 7.11 37.69
N LYS A 596 5.10 6.15 36.80
CA LYS A 596 5.53 4.75 36.92
C LYS A 596 6.47 4.38 35.76
N PRO A 597 7.42 3.45 35.96
CA PRO A 597 8.23 2.91 34.88
C PRO A 597 7.34 2.43 33.72
N THR A 598 7.48 3.08 32.57
CA THR A 598 6.63 2.84 31.40
C THR A 598 7.51 2.53 30.19
N MET A 599 7.17 1.48 29.45
CA MET A 599 7.86 1.09 28.22
C MET A 599 6.95 1.30 27.01
N ALA A 600 7.41 2.05 26.02
CA ALA A 600 6.74 2.18 24.73
C ALA A 600 7.28 1.12 23.76
N MET A 601 6.40 0.24 23.28
CA MET A 601 6.74 -0.78 22.28
C MET A 601 6.04 -0.45 20.94
N VAL A 602 6.82 -0.45 19.85
CA VAL A 602 6.30 -0.24 18.49
C VAL A 602 6.48 -1.51 17.69
N PHE A 603 5.37 -2.12 17.27
CA PHE A 603 5.37 -3.31 16.42
C PHE A 603 5.14 -2.93 14.97
N TYR A 604 6.15 -3.10 14.13
CA TYR A 604 5.99 -2.99 12.68
C TYR A 604 5.41 -4.31 12.14
N ALA A 605 4.11 -4.34 11.88
CA ALA A 605 3.42 -5.49 11.28
C ALA A 605 3.77 -5.61 9.78
N ALA A 606 5.02 -5.97 9.45
CA ALA A 606 5.42 -6.28 8.07
C ALA A 606 5.28 -7.78 7.74
N PHE A 607 5.27 -8.68 8.74
CA PHE A 607 5.06 -10.11 8.55
C PHE A 607 4.33 -10.70 9.76
N PHE A 608 3.00 -10.77 9.72
CA PHE A 608 2.30 -11.82 10.48
C PHE A 608 2.48 -13.12 9.71
N VAL A 609 3.56 -13.85 10.01
CA VAL A 609 3.49 -15.30 9.93
C VAL A 609 2.39 -15.70 10.90
N LYS A 610 1.38 -16.45 10.44
CA LYS A 610 0.38 -17.04 11.32
C LYS A 610 1.12 -17.91 12.34
N VAL A 611 1.34 -17.39 13.54
CA VAL A 611 1.76 -18.21 14.67
C VAL A 611 0.53 -19.04 15.04
N PRO A 612 0.62 -20.38 15.06
CA PRO A 612 -0.48 -21.22 15.53
C PRO A 612 -0.90 -20.81 16.94
N VAL A 613 -2.20 -20.85 17.22
CA VAL A 613 -2.77 -20.58 18.54
C VAL A 613 -2.09 -21.52 19.55
N GLY A 614 -1.35 -20.97 20.51
CA GLY A 614 -0.69 -21.75 21.57
C GLY A 614 0.74 -21.32 21.94
N VAL A 615 1.42 -20.52 21.12
CA VAL A 615 2.77 -20.05 21.46
C VAL A 615 2.69 -18.81 22.37
N ARG A 616 2.95 -19.00 23.67
CA ARG A 616 3.23 -17.88 24.58
C ARG A 616 4.58 -17.28 24.21
N VAL A 617 4.56 -16.11 23.59
CA VAL A 617 5.75 -15.25 23.50
C VAL A 617 5.94 -14.63 24.89
N CYS A 618 6.89 -15.16 25.67
CA CYS A 618 7.37 -14.44 26.85
C CYS A 618 8.11 -13.19 26.36
N VAL A 619 7.65 -12.03 26.81
CA VAL A 619 8.32 -10.74 26.67
C VAL A 619 9.41 -10.64 27.71
#